data_AF-A0A1C6LH63-F1
#
_entry.id   AF-A0A1C6LH63-F1
#
_cell.length_a   1.000
_cell.length_b   1.000
_cell.length_c   1.000
_cell.angle_alpha   90.00
_cell.angle_beta   90.00
_cell.angle_gamma   90.00
#
_symmetry.space_group_name_H-M   'P 1'
#
loop_
_entity.id
_entity.type
_entity.pdbx_description
1 polymer ?
#
loop_
_entity_poly.entity_id
_entity_poly.type
_entity_poly.pdbx_seq_one_letter_code
_entity_poly.pdbx_strand_id
1 'polypeptide(L)'
;MGEGFSAVPESIDGSAHLLLEIAGLLEQGSLDGDVGTMARVPRSHEDVSAAVLDFARFADDQGQDLAALLTALSTLLKATGHNYTAVESSTAAALKDFVDSSVYVAPEGK
;
A
#
# COMPACT_ATOMS: atom_id res chain seq x y z
N MET A 1 -29.16 0.40 -9.06
CA MET A 1 -28.80 -0.70 -8.14
C MET A 1 -27.65 -1.48 -8.78
N GLY A 2 -26.42 -1.48 -8.31
CA GLY A 2 -25.68 -0.53 -7.51
C GLY A 2 -24.31 -0.36 -8.17
N GLU A 3 -23.75 0.84 -8.11
CA GLU A 3 -22.34 1.05 -8.42
C GLU A 3 -21.54 0.39 -7.29
N GLY A 4 -21.35 -0.92 -7.41
CA GLY A 4 -20.37 -1.62 -6.60
C GLY A 4 -19.01 -1.13 -7.03
N PHE A 5 -18.21 -0.63 -6.08
CA PHE A 5 -16.78 -0.47 -6.30
C PHE A 5 -16.20 -1.86 -6.63
N SER A 6 -16.10 -2.18 -7.92
CA SER A 6 -15.39 -3.36 -8.39
C SER A 6 -13.91 -3.02 -8.30
N ALA A 7 -13.30 -3.38 -7.16
CA ALA A 7 -11.86 -3.36 -7.02
C ALA A 7 -11.31 -4.58 -7.75
N VAL A 8 -10.68 -4.35 -8.90
CA VAL A 8 -10.04 -5.40 -9.69
C VAL A 8 -8.80 -5.88 -8.91
N PRO A 9 -8.64 -7.19 -8.61
CA PRO A 9 -7.52 -7.70 -7.80
C PRO A 9 -6.14 -7.25 -8.29
N GLU A 10 -5.95 -7.20 -9.61
CA GLU A 10 -4.73 -6.71 -10.25
C GLU A 10 -4.45 -5.23 -9.94
N SER A 11 -5.50 -4.42 -9.80
CA SER A 11 -5.39 -3.00 -9.41
C SER A 11 -5.02 -2.84 -7.93
N ILE A 12 -5.54 -3.71 -7.07
CA ILE A 12 -5.20 -3.72 -5.63
C ILE A 12 -3.73 -4.11 -5.44
N ASP A 13 -3.27 -5.16 -6.11
CA ASP A 13 -1.89 -5.62 -6.02
C ASP A 13 -0.92 -4.60 -6.62
N GLY A 14 -1.25 -4.02 -7.78
CA GLY A 14 -0.47 -2.95 -8.39
C GLY A 14 -0.35 -1.72 -7.50
N SER A 15 -1.45 -1.29 -6.87
CA SER A 15 -1.45 -0.17 -5.92
C SER A 15 -0.59 -0.48 -4.69
N ALA A 16 -0.68 -1.70 -4.16
CA ALA A 16 0.15 -2.12 -3.04
C ALA A 16 1.64 -2.12 -3.38
N HIS A 17 2.01 -2.56 -4.60
CA HIS A 17 3.39 -2.53 -5.05
C HIS A 17 3.93 -1.11 -5.16
N LEU A 18 3.18 -0.20 -5.78
CA LEU A 18 3.58 1.21 -5.92
C LEU A 18 3.79 1.88 -4.55
N LEU A 19 2.90 1.64 -3.58
CA LEU A 19 3.07 2.21 -2.23
C LEU A 19 4.35 1.71 -1.55
N LEU A 20 4.69 0.43 -1.73
CA LEU A 20 5.91 -0.14 -1.16
C LEU A 20 7.16 0.41 -1.85
N GLU A 21 7.09 0.62 -3.17
CA GLU A 21 8.19 1.22 -3.93
C GLU A 21 8.43 2.67 -3.50
N ILE A 22 7.37 3.48 -3.36
CA ILE A 22 7.48 4.86 -2.87
C ILE A 22 8.06 4.88 -1.45
N ALA A 23 7.62 3.98 -0.57
CA ALA A 23 8.20 3.86 0.78
C ALA A 23 9.70 3.55 0.73
N GLY A 24 10.13 2.62 -0.12
CA GLY A 24 11.54 2.29 -0.31
C GLY A 24 12.36 3.46 -0.88
N LEU A 25 11.79 4.23 -1.81
CA LEU A 25 12.42 5.43 -2.35
C LEU A 25 12.56 6.54 -1.30
N LEU A 26 11.57 6.70 -0.42
CA LEU A 26 11.63 7.66 0.70
C LEU A 26 12.74 7.30 1.69
N GLU A 27 12.85 6.03 2.07
CA GLU A 27 13.93 5.53 2.93
C GLU A 27 15.31 5.73 2.29
N GLN A 28 15.46 5.44 0.98
CA GLN A 28 16.72 5.65 0.26
C GLN A 28 17.08 7.14 0.09
N GLY A 29 16.06 7.99 -0.03
CA GLY A 29 16.22 9.44 -0.17
C GLY A 29 16.31 10.18 1.16
N SER A 30 16.29 9.47 2.31
CA SER A 30 16.43 10.12 3.61
C SER A 30 17.72 10.94 3.64
N LEU A 31 17.59 12.14 4.20
CA LEU A 31 18.70 13.06 4.40
C LEU A 31 19.65 12.41 5.42
N ASP A 32 20.64 11.67 4.92
CA ASP A 32 21.72 11.18 5.77
C ASP A 32 22.31 12.36 6.54
N GLY A 33 22.70 12.11 7.80
CA GLY A 33 23.18 13.12 8.74
C GLY A 33 24.28 14.01 8.16
N ASP A 34 24.98 13.51 7.13
CA ASP A 34 25.96 14.19 6.30
C ASP A 34 25.43 15.41 5.53
N VAL A 35 24.19 15.42 5.00
CA VAL A 35 23.62 16.64 4.40
C VAL A 35 23.38 17.70 5.48
N GLY A 36 23.00 17.27 6.68
CA GLY A 36 22.96 18.10 7.88
C GLY A 36 24.34 18.61 8.33
N THR A 37 25.46 17.99 7.92
CA THR A 37 26.81 18.46 8.26
C THR A 37 27.31 19.63 7.42
N MET A 38 26.70 19.90 6.26
CA MET A 38 27.13 20.96 5.36
C MET A 38 26.87 22.36 5.93
N ALA A 39 25.83 22.50 6.76
CA ALA A 39 25.51 23.75 7.45
C ALA A 39 25.99 23.79 8.91
N ARG A 40 26.75 22.81 9.42
CA ARG A 40 27.23 22.83 10.80
C ARG A 40 28.34 23.85 11.03
N VAL A 41 28.42 24.40 12.24
CA VAL A 41 29.58 25.17 12.71
C VAL A 41 30.88 24.38 12.41
N PRO A 42 31.94 25.01 11.84
CA PRO A 42 32.12 26.44 11.58
C PRO A 42 31.69 26.92 10.19
N ARG A 43 31.01 26.09 9.39
CA ARG A 43 30.67 26.42 7.99
C ARG A 43 29.51 27.41 7.86
N SER A 44 28.74 27.60 8.93
CA SER A 44 27.65 28.58 9.01
C SER A 44 27.63 29.27 10.38
N HIS A 45 26.85 30.35 10.49
CA HIS A 45 26.55 30.99 11.77
C HIS A 45 25.80 30.02 12.69
N GLU A 46 26.02 30.11 14.00
CA GLU A 46 25.46 29.18 15.00
C GLU A 46 23.95 29.01 14.89
N ASP A 47 23.20 30.12 14.77
CA ASP A 47 21.74 30.08 14.61
C ASP A 47 21.29 29.36 13.33
N VAL A 48 22.03 29.51 12.22
CA VAL A 48 21.73 28.83 10.96
C VAL A 48 22.02 27.34 11.09
N SER A 49 23.14 26.98 11.72
CA SER A 49 23.49 25.60 12.02
C SER A 49 22.41 24.93 12.87
N ALA A 50 21.88 25.63 13.88
CA ALA A 50 20.82 25.12 14.75
C ALA A 50 19.51 24.91 13.98
N ALA A 51 19.07 25.93 13.21
CA ALA A 51 17.84 25.85 12.43
C ALA A 51 17.87 24.73 11.36
N VAL A 52 19.00 24.55 10.67
CA VAL A 52 19.14 23.47 9.68
C VAL A 52 19.14 22.10 10.34
N LEU A 53 19.73 21.97 11.53
CA LEU A 53 19.70 20.71 12.28
C LEU A 53 18.27 20.34 12.72
N ASP A 54 17.51 21.31 13.21
CA ASP A 54 16.12 21.08 13.63
C ASP A 54 15.24 20.72 12.43
N PHE A 55 15.41 21.42 11.30
CA PHE A 55 14.72 21.07 10.06
C PHE A 55 15.06 19.66 9.58
N ALA A 56 16.35 19.30 9.57
CA ALA A 56 16.79 17.97 9.11
C ALA A 56 16.20 16.84 9.97
N ARG A 57 16.16 17.03 11.29
CA ARG A 57 15.53 16.07 12.22
C ARG A 57 14.03 15.94 11.96
N PHE A 58 13.34 17.07 11.81
CA PHE A 58 11.91 17.05 11.51
C PHE A 58 11.63 16.37 10.16
N ALA A 59 12.43 16.66 9.13
CA ALA A 59 12.27 16.06 7.82
C ALA A 59 12.52 14.54 7.82
N ASP A 60 13.52 14.07 8.56
CA ASP A 60 13.80 12.64 8.73
C ASP A 60 12.64 11.92 9.44
N ASP A 61 12.16 12.48 10.56
CA ASP A 61 11.04 11.92 11.33
C ASP A 61 9.76 11.81 10.49
N GLN A 62 9.40 12.90 9.79
CA GLN A 62 8.26 12.90 8.88
C GLN A 62 8.42 11.92 7.70
N GLY A 63 9.65 11.73 7.22
CA GLY A 63 9.97 10.79 6.16
C GLY A 63 9.77 9.34 6.60
N GLN A 64 10.28 8.99 7.78
CA GLN A 64 10.14 7.66 8.39
C GLN A 64 8.67 7.33 8.67
N ASP A 65 7.92 8.27 9.24
CA ASP A 65 6.48 8.12 9.50
C ASP A 65 5.70 7.86 8.20
N LEU A 66 6.00 8.61 7.13
CA LEU A 66 5.35 8.43 5.84
C LEU A 66 5.71 7.07 5.22
N ALA A 67 6.98 6.66 5.26
CA ALA A 67 7.42 5.37 4.75
C ALA A 67 6.73 4.20 5.51
N ALA A 68 6.60 4.32 6.83
CA ALA A 68 5.90 3.35 7.66
C ALA A 68 4.41 3.27 7.30
N LEU A 69 3.74 4.41 7.12
CA LEU A 69 2.32 4.47 6.74
C LEU A 69 2.06 3.86 5.36
N LEU A 70 2.90 4.18 4.37
CA LEU A 70 2.79 3.62 3.01
C LEU A 70 3.02 2.10 3.00
N THR A 71 3.99 1.63 3.78
CA THR A 71 4.26 0.19 3.94
C THR A 71 3.09 -0.54 4.62
N ALA A 72 2.51 0.06 5.67
CA ALA A 72 1.34 -0.48 6.34
C ALA A 72 0.13 -0.53 5.40
N LEU A 73 -0.09 0.52 4.61
CA LEU A 73 -1.17 0.57 3.62
C LEU A 73 -0.98 -0.46 2.51
N SER A 74 0.24 -0.62 1.98
CA SER A 74 0.59 -1.69 1.04
C SER A 74 0.22 -3.07 1.59
N THR A 75 0.57 -3.33 2.84
CA THR A 75 0.27 -4.59 3.52
C THR A 75 -1.23 -4.82 3.66
N LEU A 76 -1.99 -3.78 4.04
CA LEU A 76 -3.45 -3.84 4.13
C LEU A 76 -4.13 -4.11 2.78
N LEU A 77 -3.64 -3.48 1.70
CA LEU A 77 -4.15 -3.72 0.35
C LEU A 77 -3.87 -5.15 -0.10
N LYS A 78 -2.66 -5.69 0.13
CA LYS A 78 -2.34 -7.10 -0.16
C LYS A 78 -3.26 -8.05 0.59
N ALA A 79 -3.48 -7.81 1.89
CA ALA A 79 -4.41 -8.63 2.68
C ALA A 79 -5.84 -8.56 2.13
N THR A 80 -6.28 -7.36 1.71
CA THR A 80 -7.61 -7.16 1.11
C THR A 80 -7.76 -7.90 -0.22
N GLY A 81 -6.77 -7.79 -1.11
CA GLY A 81 -6.77 -8.51 -2.39
C GLY A 81 -6.74 -10.03 -2.20
N HIS A 82 -5.97 -10.53 -1.24
CA HIS A 82 -5.95 -11.95 -0.91
C HIS A 82 -7.32 -12.44 -0.39
N ASN A 83 -7.94 -11.68 0.51
CA ASN A 83 -9.27 -12.03 1.01
C ASN A 83 -10.33 -12.03 -0.11
N TYR A 84 -10.26 -11.06 -1.03
CA TYR A 84 -11.18 -10.99 -2.16
C TYR A 84 -11.06 -12.21 -3.07
N THR A 85 -9.83 -12.55 -3.50
CA THR A 85 -9.56 -13.71 -4.36
C THR A 85 -9.92 -15.04 -3.69
N ALA A 86 -9.73 -15.17 -2.37
CA ALA A 86 -10.14 -16.35 -1.61
C ALA A 86 -11.67 -16.52 -1.59
N VAL A 87 -12.42 -15.44 -1.37
CA VAL A 87 -13.89 -15.47 -1.40
C VAL A 87 -14.43 -15.79 -2.79
N GLU A 88 -13.85 -15.20 -3.84
CA GLU A 88 -14.22 -15.48 -5.22
C GLU A 88 -13.98 -16.96 -5.57
N SER A 89 -12.81 -17.50 -5.22
CA SER A 89 -12.48 -18.91 -5.44
C SER A 89 -13.44 -19.85 -4.70
N SER A 90 -13.76 -19.56 -3.43
CA SER A 90 -14.72 -20.33 -2.65
C SER A 90 -16.12 -20.29 -3.27
N THR A 91 -16.54 -19.14 -3.79
CA THR A 91 -17.85 -18.96 -4.41
C THR A 91 -17.94 -19.71 -5.73
N ALA A 92 -16.87 -19.66 -6.55
CA ALA A 92 -16.77 -20.41 -7.79
C ALA A 92 -16.79 -21.92 -7.55
N ALA A 93 -16.10 -22.41 -6.53
CA ALA A 93 -16.13 -23.82 -6.13
C ALA A 93 -17.53 -24.25 -5.68
N ALA A 94 -18.20 -23.47 -4.83
CA ALA A 94 -19.55 -23.78 -4.38
C ALA A 94 -20.57 -23.77 -5.54
N LEU A 95 -20.44 -22.82 -6.47
CA LEU A 95 -21.27 -22.78 -7.67
C LEU A 95 -21.02 -24.00 -8.57
N LYS A 96 -19.75 -24.38 -8.74
CA LYS A 96 -19.38 -25.57 -9.50
C LYS A 96 -19.97 -26.84 -8.87
N ASP A 97 -19.85 -27.01 -7.57
CA ASP A 97 -20.43 -28.14 -6.85
C ASP A 97 -21.95 -28.17 -6.99
N PHE A 98 -22.61 -27.01 -6.92
CA PHE A 98 -24.06 -26.90 -7.16
C PHE A 98 -24.43 -27.33 -8.57
N VAL A 99 -23.70 -26.87 -9.59
CA VAL A 99 -23.94 -27.25 -10.99
C VAL A 99 -23.72 -28.76 -11.18
N ASP A 100 -22.62 -29.31 -10.68
CA ASP A 100 -22.27 -30.72 -10.81
C ASP A 100 -23.25 -31.65 -10.07
N SER A 101 -23.84 -31.20 -8.95
CA SER A 101 -24.84 -31.95 -8.18
C SER A 101 -26.28 -31.75 -8.65
N SER A 102 -26.52 -30.81 -9.56
CA SER A 102 -27.86 -30.52 -10.09
C SER A 102 -28.18 -31.38 -11.31
N VAL A 103 -29.46 -31.75 -11.45
CA VAL A 103 -29.98 -32.42 -12.65
C VAL A 103 -30.97 -31.47 -13.33
N TYR A 104 -30.77 -31.24 -14.62
CA TYR A 104 -31.69 -30.45 -15.42
C TYR A 104 -33.04 -31.17 -15.58
N VAL A 105 -34.12 -30.50 -15.20
CA VAL A 105 -35.49 -30.95 -15.45
C VAL A 105 -36.13 -29.98 -16.44
N ALA A 106 -36.46 -30.46 -17.63
CA ALA A 106 -37.14 -29.66 -18.63
C ALA A 106 -38.57 -29.32 -18.18
N PRO A 107 -39.07 -28.10 -18.45
CA PRO A 107 -40.44 -27.74 -18.12
C PRO A 107 -41.42 -28.63 -18.89
N GLU A 108 -42.41 -29.20 -18.20
CA GLU A 108 -43.50 -29.92 -18.85
C GLU A 108 -44.31 -28.92 -19.70
N GLY A 109 -44.19 -29.04 -21.02
CA GLY A 109 -44.95 -28.24 -21.96
C GLY A 109 -46.45 -28.46 -21.75
N LYS A 110 -47.19 -27.37 -21.55
CA LYS A 110 -48.64 -27.38 -21.65
C LYS A 110 -49.07 -27.25 -23.10
#